data_AF-A0A971XT28-F1
#
_entry.id   AF-A0A971XT28-F1
#
_cell.length_a   1.000
_cell.length_b   1.000
_cell.length_c   1.000
_cell.angle_alpha   90.00
_cell.angle_beta   90.00
_cell.angle_gamma   90.00
#
_symmetry.space_group_name_H-M   'P 1'
#
loop_
_entity.id
_entity.type
_entity.pdbx_description
1 polymer ?
#
loop_
_entity_poly.entity_id
_entity_poly.type
_entity_poly.pdbx_seq_one_letter_code
_entity_poly.pdbx_strand_id
1 'polypeptide(L)' 'MESRLLELLVCPVCKGPLRYEREAQELVCRADRLAFPVRDGVPIMLTPEARSLHPAEQPATKTPDTTGSTGQ' A
#
# COMPACT_ATOMS: atom_id res chain seq x y z
N MET A 1 -27.64 -14.00 -3.63
CA MET A 1 -27.07 -13.09 -4.64
C MET A 1 -25.65 -12.83 -4.18
N GLU A 2 -24.76 -13.76 -4.45
CA GLU A 2 -23.37 -13.69 -4.00
C GLU A 2 -22.53 -13.22 -5.18
N SER A 3 -21.44 -12.50 -4.89
CA SER A 3 -20.33 -12.10 -5.80
C SER A 3 -20.33 -10.69 -6.44
N ARG A 4 -20.80 -9.63 -5.74
CA ARG A 4 -20.49 -8.23 -6.16
C ARG A 4 -19.61 -7.42 -5.20
N LEU A 5 -19.09 -8.03 -4.13
CA LEU A 5 -18.37 -7.26 -3.10
C LEU A 5 -16.91 -6.95 -3.48
N LEU A 6 -16.31 -7.71 -4.41
CA LEU A 6 -14.93 -7.51 -4.86
C LEU A 6 -14.78 -6.50 -6.00
N GLU A 7 -15.89 -6.04 -6.58
CA GLU A 7 -15.93 -5.09 -7.71
C GLU A 7 -15.83 -3.62 -7.27
N LEU A 8 -15.81 -3.35 -5.96
CA LEU A 8 -15.78 -1.99 -5.38
C LEU A 8 -14.41 -1.63 -4.75
N LEU A 9 -13.32 -2.33 -5.09
CA LEU A 9 -12.00 -1.94 -4.62
C LEU A 9 -11.47 -0.76 -5.44
N VAL A 10 -11.75 0.43 -4.93
CA VAL A 10 -11.28 1.71 -5.47
C VAL A 10 -10.13 2.26 -4.63
N CYS A 11 -9.30 3.13 -5.23
CA CYS A 11 -8.22 3.78 -4.50
C CYS A 11 -8.77 4.55 -3.29
N PRO A 12 -8.21 4.41 -2.08
CA PRO A 12 -8.68 5.15 -0.92
C PRO A 12 -8.51 6.67 -1.07
N VAL A 13 -7.55 7.12 -1.89
CA VAL A 13 -7.21 8.52 -2.14
C VAL A 13 -8.10 9.12 -3.23
N CYS A 14 -7.92 8.72 -4.49
CA CYS A 14 -8.63 9.32 -5.62
C CYS A 14 -9.99 8.68 -5.95
N LYS A 15 -10.38 7.58 -5.28
CA LYS A 15 -11.55 6.76 -5.62
C LYS A 15 -11.56 6.20 -7.05
N GLY A 16 -10.42 6.24 -7.73
CA GLY A 16 -10.24 5.69 -9.07
C GLY A 16 -10.06 4.17 -9.09
N PRO A 17 -10.01 3.58 -10.29
CA PRO A 17 -9.82 2.15 -10.46
C PRO A 17 -8.43 1.71 -9.98
N LEU A 18 -8.37 0.55 -9.33
CA LEU A 18 -7.13 -0.14 -8.97
C LEU A 18 -6.88 -1.32 -9.90
N ARG A 19 -5.63 -1.54 -10.25
CA ARG A 19 -5.19 -2.70 -11.04
C ARG A 19 -4.45 -3.67 -10.14
N TYR A 20 -4.95 -4.89 -10.03
CA TYR A 20 -4.27 -5.93 -9.26
C TYR A 20 -3.13 -6.56 -10.08
N GLU A 21 -1.91 -6.42 -9.57
CA GLU A 21 -0.71 -7.05 -10.10
C GLU A 21 -0.44 -8.34 -9.33
N ARG A 22 -0.78 -9.47 -9.95
CA ARG A 22 -0.68 -10.79 -9.32
C ARG A 22 0.77 -11.20 -9.03
N GLU A 23 1.70 -10.83 -9.90
CA GLU A 23 3.13 -11.14 -9.73
C GLU A 23 3.73 -10.46 -8.50
N ALA A 24 3.34 -9.21 -8.25
CA ALA A 24 3.81 -8.43 -7.10
C ALA A 24 2.91 -8.58 -5.85
N GLN A 25 1.70 -9.14 -6.01
CA GLN A 25 0.65 -9.11 -4.99
C GLN A 25 0.33 -7.67 -4.54
N GLU A 26 0.11 -6.75 -5.49
CA GLU A 26 -0.14 -5.32 -5.19
C GLU A 26 -1.35 -4.79 -5.98
N LEU A 27 -2.02 -3.78 -5.43
CA LEU A 27 -3.05 -2.98 -6.10
C LEU A 27 -2.44 -1.65 -6.55
N VAL A 28 -2.25 -1.49 -7.85
CA VAL A 28 -1.65 -0.32 -8.48
C VAL A 28 -2.72 0.71 -8.84
N CYS A 29 -2.57 1.93 -8.32
CA CYS A 29 -3.29 3.10 -8.76
C CYS A 29 -2.41 3.93 -9.71
N ARG A 30 -2.82 4.04 -10.98
CA ARG A 30 -2.09 4.86 -11.97
C ARG A 30 -2.29 6.36 -11.79
N ALA A 31 -3.43 6.79 -11.24
CA ALA A 31 -3.75 8.20 -11.03
C ALA A 31 -2.84 8.81 -9.95
N ASP A 32 -2.76 8.16 -8.78
CA ASP A 32 -1.91 8.61 -7.67
C ASP A 32 -0.46 8.11 -7.79
N ARG A 33 -0.19 7.17 -8.71
CA ARG A 33 1.10 6.48 -8.85
C ARG A 33 1.52 5.80 -7.55
N LEU A 34 0.59 5.11 -6.92
CA LEU A 34 0.78 4.35 -5.68
C LEU A 34 0.48 2.87 -5.92
N ALA A 35 1.19 1.99 -5.21
CA ALA A 35 0.94 0.56 -5.17
C ALA A 35 0.67 0.11 -3.73
N PHE A 36 -0.50 -0.46 -3.48
CA PHE A 36 -0.90 -0.96 -2.16
C PHE A 36 -0.63 -2.47 -2.07
N PRO A 37 0.17 -2.96 -1.11
CA PRO A 37 0.49 -4.38 -1.03
C PRO A 37 -0.70 -5.21 -0.56
N VAL A 38 -0.75 -6.47 -0.98
CA VAL A 38 -1.70 -7.47 -0.52
C VAL A 38 -0.93 -8.51 0.30
N ARG A 39 -1.26 -8.62 1.59
CA ARG A 39 -0.65 -9.57 2.52
C ARG A 39 -1.72 -10.57 2.96
N ASP A 40 -1.46 -11.86 2.82
CA ASP A 40 -2.40 -12.94 3.17
C ASP A 40 -3.78 -12.82 2.49
N GLY A 41 -3.81 -12.28 1.27
CA GLY A 41 -5.05 -12.02 0.53
C GLY A 41 -5.83 -10.77 1.01
N VAL A 42 -5.29 -10.02 1.97
CA VAL A 42 -5.88 -8.78 2.51
C VAL A 42 -5.16 -7.56 1.92
N PRO A 43 -5.85 -6.66 1.20
CA PRO A 43 -5.27 -5.42 0.71
C PRO A 43 -4.93 -4.45 1.84
N ILE A 44 -3.68 -4.02 1.91
CA ILE A 44 -3.21 -3.01 2.86
C ILE A 44 -3.40 -1.63 2.22
N MET A 45 -4.61 -1.08 2.35
CA MET A 45 -4.99 0.25 1.81
C MET A 45 -4.53 1.41 2.71
N LEU A 46 -3.31 1.33 3.25
CA LEU A 46 -2.72 2.37 4.08
C LEU A 46 -1.72 3.18 3.27
N THR A 47 -1.91 4.49 3.20
CA THR A 47 -0.97 5.42 2.55
C THR A 47 0.49 5.26 2.99
N PRO A 48 0.83 5.09 4.29
CA PRO A 48 2.23 4.90 4.70
C PRO A 48 2.84 3.55 4.28
N GLU A 49 2.02 2.55 3.96
CA GLU A 49 2.47 1.25 3.45
C GLU A 49 2.43 1.21 1.91
N ALA A 50 1.82 2.21 1.27
CA ALA A 50 1.74 2.30 -0.17
C ALA A 50 3.10 2.65 -0.76
N ARG A 51 3.52 1.87 -1.76
CA ARG A 51 4.77 2.10 -2.49
C ARG A 51 4.55 3.14 -3.59
N SER A 52 5.33 4.20 -3.58
CA SER A 52 5.35 5.18 -4.66
C SER A 52 5.94 4.58 -5.93
N LEU A 53 5.22 4.72 -7.05
CA LEU A 53 5.67 4.32 -8.40
C LEU A 53 6.44 5.44 -9.11
N HIS A 54 6.62 6.59 -8.45
CA HIS A 54 7.47 7.65 -8.96
C HIS A 54 8.96 7.21 -8.90
N PRO A 55 9.71 7.32 -10.00
CA PRO A 55 11.10 6.85 -10.07
C PRO A 55 12.11 7.72 -9.29
N ALA A 56 11.66 8.69 -8.50
CA ALA A 56 12.53 9.55 -7.71
C ALA A 56 11.96 9.76 -6.31
N GLU A 57 12.84 9.50 -5.34
CA GLU A 57 12.82 9.87 -3.92
C GLU A 57 12.17 8.87 -2.94
N GLN A 58 12.99 7.89 -2.55
CA GLN A 58 12.86 7.22 -1.25
C GLN A 58 13.11 8.27 -0.16
N PRO A 59 12.23 8.39 0.84
CA PRO A 59 12.67 7.92 2.15
C PRO A 59 11.53 7.26 2.91
N ALA A 60 11.53 5.93 2.93
CA ALA A 60 10.94 5.19 4.04
C ALA A 60 11.83 5.42 5.27
N THR A 61 11.74 6.60 5.89
CA THR A 61 12.25 6.79 7.24
C THR A 61 11.30 6.07 8.20
N LYS A 62 11.46 4.75 8.28
CA LYS A 62 11.16 4.05 9.53
C LYS A 62 12.37 4.33 10.41
N THR A 63 12.29 5.39 11.19
CA THR A 63 13.22 5.66 12.28
C THR A 63 13.42 4.38 13.09
N PRO A 64 14.66 3.89 13.28
CA PRO A 64 14.92 2.91 14.31
C PRO A 64 14.79 3.63 15.64
N ASP A 65 13.62 3.55 16.29
CA ASP A 65 13.55 3.88 17.71
C ASP A 65 14.29 2.78 18.47
N THR A 66 15.60 2.95 18.59
CA THR A 66 16.43 2.22 19.54
C THR A 66 16.52 3.09 20.78
N THR A 67 15.48 3.07 21.62
CA THR A 67 15.62 3.53 23.01
C THR A 67 15.58 2.32 23.92
N GLY A 68 16.72 1.62 23.99
CA GLY A 68 16.98 0.54 24.93
C GLY A 68 18.46 0.50 25.27
N SER A 69 18.88 1.27 26.27
CA SER A 69 20.15 1.20 27.02
C SER A 69 20.23 2.50 27.86
N THR A 70 20.42 2.56 29.18
CA THR A 70 20.77 1.60 30.22
C THR A 70 20.45 2.33 31.55
N GLY A 71 19.93 1.61 32.55
CA GLY A 71 19.99 2.09 33.92
C GLY A 71 21.42 2.04 34.44
N GLN A 72 21.93 3.16 34.92
CA GLN A 72 22.93 3.30 35.98
C GLN A 72 22.94 4.74 36.46
#